data_AF-A0A0R0FGQ1-F1
#
_entry.id   AF-A0A0R0FGQ1-F1
#
_cell.length_a   1.000
_cell.length_b   1.000
_cell.length_c   1.000
_cell.angle_alpha   90.00
_cell.angle_beta   90.00
_cell.angle_gamma   90.00
#
_symmetry.space_group_name_H-M   'P 1'
#
loop_
_entity.id
_entity.type
_entity.pdbx_description
1 polymer ?
#
loop_
_entity_poly.entity_id
_entity_poly.type
_entity_poly.pdbx_seq_one_letter_code
_entity_poly.pdbx_strand_id
1 'polypeptide(L)'
;MFGPFPAWGPGYVEDFQTTLWLGIFLTLDQAYSTGSEPLAEEAIKMISHTGDVAVLAHPWALKNPVPIVRRLKEAGLHGMEVYKSDGRLAAYSELADAYGLLKIGGSDYHGTGGHNESELGSVNLPVIVLHDFLKVARPIWCNAIREILECYAEEPSDSNLATITRFGRTCSFKGGSPLSCGQDLIDHLSSQEMEKCRV
;
A
#
# COMPACT_ATOMS: atom_id res chain seq x y z
N MET A 1 38.36 -6.15 -28.98
CA MET A 1 37.43 -6.03 -30.12
C MET A 1 36.03 -6.04 -29.51
N PHE A 2 35.55 -4.88 -29.04
CA PHE A 2 34.24 -4.77 -28.42
C PHE A 2 33.23 -4.45 -29.52
N GLY A 3 32.36 -5.42 -29.83
CA GLY A 3 31.23 -5.24 -30.73
C GLY A 3 30.13 -4.39 -30.08
N PRO A 4 29.22 -3.79 -30.88
CA PRO A 4 28.20 -2.89 -30.37
C PRO A 4 27.18 -3.65 -29.50
N PHE A 5 26.80 -3.03 -28.37
CA PHE A 5 25.62 -3.44 -27.58
C PHE A 5 24.37 -3.34 -28.46
N PRO A 6 23.52 -4.37 -28.53
CA PRO A 6 22.25 -4.28 -29.23
C PRO A 6 21.32 -3.32 -28.48
N ALA A 7 20.97 -2.21 -29.12
CA ALA A 7 19.95 -1.29 -28.65
C ALA A 7 18.56 -1.94 -28.75
N TRP A 8 17.78 -1.77 -27.70
CA TRP A 8 16.41 -2.27 -27.54
C TRP A 8 15.50 -1.81 -28.69
N GLY A 9 14.95 -2.77 -29.43
CA GLY A 9 13.94 -2.54 -30.46
C GLY A 9 12.80 -3.57 -30.33
N PRO A 10 11.57 -3.24 -30.76
CA PRO A 10 10.42 -4.14 -30.68
C PRO A 10 10.68 -5.37 -31.58
N GLY A 11 10.83 -6.56 -30.98
CA GLY A 11 10.99 -7.80 -31.73
C GLY A 11 11.88 -8.89 -31.12
N TYR A 12 12.49 -8.69 -29.95
CA TYR A 12 13.42 -9.68 -29.37
C TYR A 12 12.87 -10.55 -28.24
N VAL A 13 11.68 -10.26 -27.71
CA VAL A 13 11.05 -11.10 -26.67
C VAL A 13 9.53 -11.08 -26.82
N GLU A 14 8.91 -12.27 -26.77
CA GLU A 14 7.46 -12.45 -26.99
C GLU A 14 6.61 -12.00 -25.80
N ASP A 15 7.16 -11.97 -24.59
CA ASP A 15 6.43 -11.58 -23.38
C ASP A 15 7.34 -11.08 -22.24
N PHE A 16 6.72 -10.41 -21.26
CA PHE A 16 7.41 -9.82 -20.10
C PHE A 16 8.07 -10.86 -19.19
N GLN A 17 7.48 -12.05 -19.03
CA GLN A 17 8.08 -13.11 -18.22
C GLN A 17 9.34 -13.63 -18.87
N THR A 18 9.31 -13.88 -20.18
CA THR A 18 10.49 -14.24 -20.97
C THR A 18 11.53 -13.13 -20.93
N THR A 19 11.13 -11.86 -20.88
CA THR A 19 12.05 -10.72 -20.76
C THR A 19 12.75 -10.69 -19.40
N LEU A 20 12.03 -10.93 -18.31
CA LEU A 20 12.64 -11.09 -16.98
C LEU A 20 13.53 -12.33 -16.91
N TRP A 21 13.08 -13.46 -17.47
CA TRP A 21 13.82 -14.72 -17.44
C TRP A 21 15.12 -14.63 -18.23
N LEU A 22 15.06 -14.16 -19.48
CA LEU A 22 16.23 -14.01 -20.35
C LEU A 22 17.13 -12.84 -19.90
N GLY A 23 16.55 -11.70 -19.53
CA GLY A 23 17.29 -10.46 -19.27
C GLY A 23 17.81 -10.29 -17.84
N ILE A 24 17.22 -10.95 -16.84
CA ILE A 24 17.69 -10.88 -15.45
C ILE A 24 18.36 -12.18 -15.04
N PHE A 25 17.82 -13.35 -15.42
CA PHE A 25 18.34 -14.66 -14.97
C PHE A 25 19.41 -15.28 -15.88
N LEU A 26 19.42 -15.02 -17.19
CA LEU A 26 20.48 -15.54 -18.09
C LEU A 26 21.64 -14.56 -18.28
N THR A 27 21.41 -13.25 -18.22
CA THR A 27 22.44 -12.21 -18.36
C THR A 27 22.93 -11.63 -17.02
N LEU A 28 22.88 -12.45 -15.96
CA LEU A 28 23.02 -12.19 -14.50
C LEU A 28 24.23 -11.36 -13.99
N ASP A 29 24.94 -10.62 -14.84
CA ASP A 29 26.06 -9.76 -14.41
C ASP A 29 26.12 -8.39 -15.11
N GLN A 30 25.35 -8.12 -16.18
CA GLN A 30 25.52 -6.88 -16.98
C GLN A 30 24.34 -5.90 -16.99
N ALA A 31 23.13 -6.30 -16.59
CA ALA A 31 21.95 -5.42 -16.64
C ALA A 31 21.20 -5.24 -15.32
N TYR A 32 21.42 -6.12 -14.33
CA TYR A 32 20.82 -5.97 -13.01
C TYR A 32 21.75 -5.14 -12.12
N SER A 33 21.29 -3.95 -11.72
CA SER A 33 21.93 -3.18 -10.65
C SER A 33 21.21 -3.46 -9.34
N THR A 34 21.95 -3.73 -8.26
CA THR A 34 21.35 -3.84 -6.93
C THR A 34 20.69 -2.51 -6.56
N GLY A 35 19.38 -2.54 -6.31
CA GLY A 35 18.65 -1.38 -5.82
C GLY A 35 19.04 -1.05 -4.37
N SER A 36 18.96 0.23 -3.99
CA SER A 36 19.08 0.68 -2.60
C SER A 36 17.69 0.70 -1.94
N GLU A 37 17.02 -0.44 -1.92
CA GLU A 37 15.69 -0.57 -1.33
C GLU A 37 15.80 -0.65 0.19
N PRO A 38 14.92 0.03 0.96
CA PRO A 38 14.91 -0.10 2.41
C PRO A 38 14.59 -1.53 2.81
N LEU A 39 15.02 -1.93 4.01
CA LEU A 39 14.60 -3.22 4.55
C LEU A 39 13.08 -3.26 4.67
N ALA A 40 12.46 -4.41 4.40
CA ALA A 40 11.01 -4.54 4.41
C ALA A 40 10.40 -4.17 5.79
N GLU A 41 11.13 -4.42 6.88
CA GLU A 41 10.74 -4.02 8.23
C GLU A 41 10.81 -2.50 8.43
N GLU A 42 11.78 -1.82 7.81
CA GLU A 42 11.86 -0.35 7.82
C GLU A 42 10.72 0.25 6.99
N ALA A 43 10.38 -0.35 5.85
CA ALA A 43 9.24 0.06 5.06
C ALA A 43 7.92 -0.05 5.85
N ILE A 44 7.70 -1.16 6.57
CA ILE A 44 6.52 -1.32 7.44
C ILE A 44 6.49 -0.26 8.53
N LYS A 45 7.63 0.03 9.16
CA LYS A 45 7.73 1.10 10.15
C LYS A 45 7.38 2.43 9.53
N MET A 46 7.95 2.79 8.38
CA MET A 46 7.65 4.07 7.70
C MET A 46 6.14 4.22 7.43
N ILE A 47 5.50 3.18 6.88
CA ILE A 47 4.04 3.17 6.65
C ILE A 47 3.26 3.36 7.96
N SER A 48 3.70 2.69 9.02
CA SER A 48 3.02 2.80 10.32
C SER A 48 3.19 4.19 10.95
N HIS A 49 4.33 4.87 10.74
CA HIS A 49 4.57 6.23 11.23
C HIS A 49 3.74 7.29 10.50
N THR A 50 3.32 7.04 9.26
CA THR A 50 2.41 7.94 8.52
C THR A 50 0.93 7.68 8.84
N GLY A 51 0.64 6.73 9.74
CA GLY A 51 -0.73 6.37 10.07
C GLY A 51 -1.42 5.54 8.98
N ASP A 52 -0.65 4.73 8.26
CA ASP A 52 -1.15 3.89 7.18
C ASP A 52 -1.12 2.39 7.52
N VAL A 53 -1.78 1.59 6.69
CA VAL A 53 -1.90 0.13 6.85
C VAL A 53 -0.90 -0.58 5.95
N ALA A 54 0.14 -1.17 6.53
CA ALA A 54 1.13 -1.97 5.81
C ALA A 54 0.60 -3.36 5.40
N VAL A 55 0.73 -3.70 4.11
CA VAL A 55 0.27 -4.98 3.55
C VAL A 55 1.31 -5.61 2.62
N LEU A 56 1.53 -6.92 2.76
CA LEU A 56 2.40 -7.71 1.89
C LEU A 56 1.69 -8.07 0.58
N ALA A 57 2.16 -7.49 -0.53
CA ALA A 57 1.67 -7.81 -1.87
C ALA A 57 2.18 -9.17 -2.36
N HIS A 58 1.35 -9.87 -3.14
CA HIS A 58 1.65 -11.09 -3.91
C HIS A 58 2.67 -12.04 -3.24
N PRO A 59 2.38 -12.57 -2.02
CA PRO A 59 3.31 -13.39 -1.24
C PRO A 59 3.73 -14.69 -1.94
N TRP A 60 3.00 -15.13 -2.98
CA TRP A 60 3.35 -16.27 -3.83
C TRP A 60 4.57 -16.06 -4.70
N ALA A 61 5.05 -14.83 -4.87
CA ALA A 61 6.33 -14.54 -5.49
C ALA A 61 7.54 -14.90 -4.58
N LEU A 62 7.32 -15.11 -3.27
CA LEU A 62 8.38 -15.42 -2.33
C LEU A 62 8.73 -16.92 -2.38
N LYS A 63 10.03 -17.24 -2.35
CA LYS A 63 10.51 -18.64 -2.30
C LYS A 63 10.11 -19.35 -1.00
N ASN A 64 10.12 -18.65 0.13
CA ASN A 64 9.73 -19.19 1.44
C ASN A 64 8.95 -18.14 2.24
N PRO A 65 7.61 -18.04 2.06
CA PRO A 65 6.82 -16.94 2.60
C PRO A 65 6.69 -16.99 4.13
N VAL A 66 6.66 -18.16 4.75
CA VAL A 66 6.38 -18.31 6.19
C VAL A 66 7.35 -17.53 7.11
N PRO A 67 8.69 -17.70 7.01
CA PRO A 67 9.62 -16.96 7.87
C PRO A 67 9.59 -15.44 7.59
N ILE A 68 9.29 -15.04 6.35
CA ILE A 68 9.19 -13.64 5.95
C ILE A 68 7.94 -13.02 6.59
N VAL A 69 6.78 -13.65 6.41
CA VAL A 69 5.52 -13.21 7.01
C VAL A 69 5.63 -13.06 8.52
N ARG A 70 6.28 -14.03 9.21
CA ARG A 70 6.56 -13.92 10.65
C ARG A 70 7.35 -12.66 10.99
N ARG A 71 8.47 -12.43 10.30
CA ARG A 71 9.37 -11.29 10.54
C ARG A 71 8.67 -9.95 10.27
N LEU A 72 7.88 -9.88 9.20
CA LEU A 72 7.10 -8.69 8.87
C LEU A 72 5.97 -8.46 9.88
N LYS A 73 5.32 -9.52 10.37
CA LYS A 73 4.33 -9.42 11.45
C LYS A 73 4.95 -8.84 12.72
N GLU A 74 6.13 -9.31 13.12
CA GLU A 74 6.89 -8.77 14.24
C GLU A 74 7.25 -7.29 14.06
N ALA A 75 7.41 -6.83 12.81
CA ALA A 75 7.67 -5.43 12.47
C ALA A 75 6.42 -4.54 12.43
N GLY A 76 5.21 -5.10 12.52
CA GLY A 76 3.94 -4.34 12.48
C GLY A 76 3.09 -4.54 11.23
N LEU A 77 3.29 -5.61 10.45
CA LEU A 77 2.46 -5.90 9.28
C LEU A 77 0.98 -6.10 9.68
N HIS A 78 0.08 -5.42 8.97
CA HIS A 78 -1.36 -5.47 9.22
C HIS A 78 -2.07 -6.52 8.37
N GLY A 79 -1.62 -6.72 7.13
CA GLY A 79 -2.28 -7.63 6.19
C GLY A 79 -1.36 -8.26 5.15
N MET A 80 -1.92 -9.17 4.36
CA MET A 80 -1.28 -9.75 3.19
C MET A 80 -2.30 -10.04 2.08
N GLU A 81 -1.84 -10.05 0.84
CA GLU A 81 -2.65 -10.51 -0.27
C GLU A 81 -2.89 -12.02 -0.21
N VAL A 82 -4.16 -12.38 -0.35
CA VAL A 82 -4.66 -13.75 -0.35
C VAL A 82 -5.55 -13.94 -1.58
N TYR A 83 -6.42 -12.98 -1.85
CA TYR A 83 -7.26 -12.98 -3.05
C TYR A 83 -6.42 -12.60 -4.27
N LYS A 84 -6.59 -13.37 -5.37
CA LYS A 84 -5.70 -13.52 -6.54
C LYS A 84 -4.73 -14.70 -6.48
N SER A 85 -4.32 -15.20 -5.30
CA SER A 85 -3.21 -16.17 -5.20
C SER A 85 -3.41 -17.38 -6.12
N ASP A 86 -2.61 -17.47 -7.19
CA ASP A 86 -2.72 -18.37 -8.35
C ASP A 86 -2.95 -19.85 -7.97
N GLY A 87 -4.19 -20.22 -7.66
CA GLY A 87 -4.57 -21.54 -7.15
C GLY A 87 -4.12 -21.86 -5.70
N ARG A 88 -3.58 -20.90 -4.94
CA ARG A 88 -3.02 -21.12 -3.58
C ARG A 88 -3.82 -20.46 -2.46
N LEU A 89 -5.09 -20.15 -2.73
CA LEU A 89 -5.96 -19.37 -1.83
C LEU A 89 -6.04 -19.96 -0.43
N ALA A 90 -6.21 -21.27 -0.31
CA ALA A 90 -6.29 -21.96 0.98
C ALA A 90 -5.01 -21.78 1.80
N ALA A 91 -3.84 -22.02 1.21
CA ALA A 91 -2.56 -21.94 1.90
C ALA A 91 -2.25 -20.52 2.40
N TYR A 92 -2.51 -19.50 1.58
CA TYR A 92 -2.30 -18.10 2.00
C TYR A 92 -3.36 -17.59 2.96
N SER A 93 -4.61 -18.07 2.84
CA SER A 93 -5.65 -17.80 3.84
C SER A 93 -5.25 -18.36 5.20
N GLU A 94 -4.83 -19.63 5.27
CA GLU A 94 -4.38 -20.27 6.51
C GLU A 94 -3.15 -19.56 7.10
N LEU A 95 -2.20 -19.14 6.25
CA LEU A 95 -1.03 -18.38 6.69
C LEU A 95 -1.43 -17.01 7.27
N ALA A 96 -2.34 -16.30 6.62
CA ALA A 96 -2.86 -15.03 7.14
C ALA A 96 -3.57 -15.22 8.49
N ASP A 97 -4.40 -16.27 8.61
CA ASP A 97 -5.09 -16.61 9.85
C ASP A 97 -4.12 -16.94 10.97
N ALA A 98 -3.07 -17.73 10.69
CA ALA A 98 -2.07 -18.14 11.67
C ALA A 98 -1.31 -16.96 12.31
N TYR A 99 -1.14 -15.85 11.57
CA TYR A 99 -0.46 -14.64 12.05
C TYR A 99 -1.42 -13.47 12.36
N GLY A 100 -2.74 -13.70 12.31
CA GLY A 100 -3.74 -12.67 12.56
C GLY A 100 -3.57 -11.46 11.62
N LEU A 101 -3.43 -11.74 10.33
CA LEU A 101 -3.28 -10.74 9.28
C LEU A 101 -4.59 -10.53 8.53
N LEU A 102 -4.86 -9.28 8.15
CA LEU A 102 -5.93 -8.97 7.20
C LEU A 102 -5.66 -9.67 5.88
N LYS A 103 -6.68 -10.32 5.35
CA LYS A 103 -6.65 -10.89 4.00
C LYS A 103 -7.07 -9.78 3.06
N ILE A 104 -6.33 -9.50 1.99
CA ILE A 104 -6.79 -8.57 0.95
C ILE A 104 -6.46 -9.14 -0.43
N GLY A 105 -6.71 -8.37 -1.49
CA GLY A 105 -6.22 -8.69 -2.82
C GLY A 105 -6.39 -7.52 -3.77
N GLY A 106 -5.51 -7.47 -4.77
CA GLY A 106 -5.59 -6.56 -5.90
C GLY A 106 -5.30 -7.30 -7.20
N SER A 107 -5.76 -6.76 -8.32
CA SER A 107 -5.52 -7.39 -9.63
C SER A 107 -4.06 -7.29 -10.06
N ASP A 108 -3.28 -6.36 -9.51
CA ASP A 108 -1.90 -6.09 -9.94
C ASP A 108 -1.85 -5.87 -11.47
N TYR A 109 -2.76 -5.00 -11.94
CA TYR A 109 -2.93 -4.67 -13.35
C TYR A 109 -1.91 -3.61 -13.79
N HIS A 110 -1.30 -3.83 -14.95
CA HIS A 110 -0.20 -3.03 -15.51
C HIS A 110 -0.52 -2.41 -16.90
N GLY A 111 -1.68 -2.69 -17.49
CA GLY A 111 -2.10 -2.17 -18.80
C GLY A 111 -1.36 -2.72 -20.01
N THR A 112 -0.73 -3.89 -19.91
CA THR A 112 0.06 -4.49 -21.01
C THR A 112 -0.77 -5.11 -22.14
N GLY A 113 -2.04 -5.46 -21.88
CA GLY A 113 -2.94 -6.07 -22.86
C GLY A 113 -2.57 -7.51 -23.25
N GLY A 114 -1.62 -8.13 -22.54
CA GLY A 114 -1.20 -9.50 -22.79
C GLY A 114 -2.20 -10.54 -22.26
N HIS A 115 -2.24 -11.72 -22.88
CA HIS A 115 -3.16 -12.81 -22.50
C HIS A 115 -3.00 -13.31 -21.05
N ASN A 116 -1.86 -13.03 -20.41
CA ASN A 116 -1.55 -13.46 -19.04
C ASN A 116 -1.69 -12.32 -18.00
N GLU A 117 -2.13 -11.14 -18.41
CA GLU A 117 -2.36 -10.04 -17.48
C GLU A 117 -3.71 -10.16 -16.79
N SER A 118 -3.76 -9.86 -15.49
CA SER A 118 -5.00 -9.80 -14.74
C SER A 118 -5.77 -8.53 -15.07
N GLU A 119 -7.02 -8.64 -15.54
CA GLU A 119 -7.86 -7.48 -15.83
C GLU A 119 -8.15 -6.62 -14.57
N LEU A 120 -8.38 -5.32 -14.77
CA LEU A 120 -8.84 -4.43 -13.70
C LEU A 120 -10.11 -4.98 -13.06
N GLY A 121 -10.11 -5.10 -11.72
CA GLY A 121 -11.27 -5.60 -10.97
C GLY A 121 -11.56 -7.10 -11.11
N SER A 122 -10.66 -7.87 -11.73
CA SER A 122 -10.79 -9.33 -11.86
C SER A 122 -10.77 -10.10 -10.52
N VAL A 123 -10.27 -9.47 -9.45
CA VAL A 123 -10.19 -10.10 -8.13
C VAL A 123 -11.52 -9.98 -7.41
N ASN A 124 -12.17 -11.12 -7.19
CA ASN A 124 -13.39 -11.20 -6.39
C ASN A 124 -13.04 -11.16 -4.90
N LEU A 125 -13.11 -9.96 -4.32
CA LEU A 125 -12.89 -9.73 -2.89
C LEU A 125 -14.24 -9.74 -2.14
N PRO A 126 -14.49 -10.71 -1.22
CA PRO A 126 -15.71 -10.73 -0.44
C PRO A 126 -15.90 -9.45 0.38
N VAL A 127 -17.10 -8.88 0.40
CA VAL A 127 -17.39 -7.62 1.13
C VAL A 127 -17.01 -7.69 2.62
N ILE A 128 -17.13 -8.86 3.24
CA ILE A 128 -16.71 -9.06 4.64
C ILE A 128 -15.23 -8.74 4.86
N VAL A 129 -14.39 -9.01 3.87
CA VAL A 129 -12.95 -8.74 3.92
C VAL A 129 -12.68 -7.24 3.90
N LEU A 130 -13.40 -6.51 3.05
CA LEU A 130 -13.34 -5.04 3.04
C LEU A 130 -13.79 -4.45 4.39
N HIS A 131 -14.85 -5.02 4.98
CA HIS A 131 -15.33 -4.59 6.28
C HIS A 131 -14.29 -4.84 7.39
N ASP A 132 -13.64 -6.00 7.40
CA ASP A 132 -12.59 -6.31 8.37
C ASP A 132 -11.34 -5.45 8.18
N PHE A 133 -10.97 -5.16 6.92
CA PHE A 133 -9.94 -4.16 6.61
C PHE A 133 -10.30 -2.79 7.20
N LEU A 134 -11.53 -2.31 6.95
CA LEU A 134 -11.99 -1.01 7.44
C LEU A 134 -12.07 -0.93 8.97
N LYS A 135 -12.39 -2.04 9.67
CA LYS A 135 -12.35 -2.08 11.14
C LYS A 135 -10.96 -1.78 11.70
N VAL A 136 -9.91 -2.25 11.03
CA VAL A 136 -8.52 -2.00 11.43
C VAL A 136 -8.04 -0.64 10.94
N ALA A 137 -8.34 -0.30 9.68
CA ALA A 137 -7.83 0.92 9.05
C ALA A 137 -8.44 2.20 9.63
N ARG A 138 -9.76 2.22 9.90
CA ARG A 138 -10.46 3.42 10.40
C ARG A 138 -9.82 4.04 11.64
N PRO A 139 -9.60 3.32 12.76
CA PRO A 139 -9.00 3.93 13.95
C PRO A 139 -7.58 4.44 13.70
N ILE A 140 -6.80 3.78 12.83
CA ILE A 140 -5.44 4.22 12.46
C ILE A 140 -5.53 5.55 11.71
N TRP A 141 -6.35 5.63 10.67
CA TRP A 141 -6.53 6.85 9.90
C TRP A 141 -7.11 8.00 10.73
N CYS A 142 -8.09 7.73 11.59
CA CYS A 142 -8.65 8.74 12.47
C CYS A 142 -7.61 9.31 13.45
N ASN A 143 -6.72 8.46 13.99
CA ASN A 143 -5.63 8.92 14.85
C ASN A 143 -4.62 9.75 14.05
N ALA A 144 -4.26 9.31 12.85
CA ALA A 144 -3.35 10.05 11.97
C ALA A 144 -3.90 11.45 11.60
N ILE A 145 -5.19 11.54 11.26
CA ILE A 145 -5.87 12.81 10.99
C ILE A 145 -5.85 13.69 12.24
N ARG A 146 -6.13 13.13 13.42
CA ARG A 146 -6.08 13.88 14.68
C ARG A 146 -4.67 14.46 14.93
N GLU A 147 -3.63 13.64 14.81
CA GLU A 147 -2.24 14.08 15.00
C GLU A 147 -1.85 15.20 14.03
N ILE A 148 -2.27 15.09 12.76
CA ILE A 148 -2.06 16.13 11.75
C ILE A 148 -2.74 17.44 12.17
N LEU A 149 -3.99 17.37 12.65
CA LEU A 149 -4.75 18.56 13.08
C LEU A 149 -4.19 19.16 14.38
N GLU A 150 -3.74 18.34 15.33
CA GLU A 150 -3.07 18.78 16.56
C GLU A 150 -1.76 19.50 16.24
N CYS A 151 -0.92 18.93 15.35
CA CYS A 151 0.31 19.57 14.90
C CYS A 151 0.05 20.93 14.23
N TYR A 152 -1.04 21.04 13.46
CA TYR A 152 -1.46 22.31 12.88
C TYR A 152 -1.94 23.32 13.93
N ALA A 153 -2.66 22.87 14.96
CA ALA A 153 -3.15 23.74 16.02
C ALA A 153 -2.02 24.31 16.89
N GLU A 154 -0.94 23.55 17.10
CA GLU A 154 0.26 24.01 17.81
C GLU A 154 1.05 25.07 17.02
N GLU A 155 1.12 24.93 15.68
CA GLU A 155 1.80 25.89 14.81
C GLU A 155 0.94 26.25 13.59
N PRO A 156 -0.07 27.13 13.75
CA PRO A 156 -0.95 27.52 12.66
C PRO A 156 -0.21 28.44 11.68
N SER A 157 0.28 27.88 10.59
CA SER A 157 0.97 28.60 9.52
C SER A 157 0.47 28.18 8.13
N ASP A 158 0.57 29.09 7.15
CA ASP A 158 0.21 28.80 5.76
C ASP A 158 1.03 27.64 5.18
N SER A 159 2.29 27.49 5.61
CA SER A 159 3.16 26.38 5.24
C SER A 159 2.66 25.03 5.78
N ASN A 160 2.19 25.00 7.03
CA ASN A 160 1.64 23.78 7.62
C ASN A 160 0.30 23.44 6.97
N LEU A 161 -0.56 24.44 6.71
CA LEU A 161 -1.80 24.24 5.97
C LEU A 161 -1.55 23.73 4.55
N ALA A 162 -0.57 24.28 3.84
CA ALA A 162 -0.18 23.82 2.50
C ALA A 162 0.32 22.36 2.51
N THR A 163 1.01 21.95 3.58
CA THR A 163 1.48 20.57 3.76
C THR A 163 0.31 19.62 3.95
N ILE A 164 -0.66 19.98 4.79
CA ILE A 164 -1.86 19.18 5.06
C ILE A 164 -2.75 19.07 3.82
N THR A 165 -2.90 20.17 3.09
CA THR A 165 -3.75 20.23 1.89
C THR A 165 -3.06 19.73 0.62
N ARG A 166 -1.78 19.37 0.66
CA ARG A 166 -0.98 18.97 -0.52
C ARG A 166 -1.63 17.86 -1.35
N PHE A 167 -2.31 16.92 -0.71
CA PHE A 167 -2.98 15.79 -1.35
C PHE A 167 -4.52 15.90 -1.34
N GLY A 168 -5.06 16.89 -0.61
CA GLY A 168 -6.48 17.18 -0.59
C GLY A 168 -6.87 18.06 -1.78
N ARG A 169 -7.98 17.75 -2.46
CA ARG A 169 -8.63 18.79 -3.29
C ARG A 169 -9.13 19.87 -2.34
N THR A 170 -8.74 21.12 -2.56
CA THR A 170 -9.29 22.27 -1.83
C THR A 170 -10.81 22.33 -2.05
N CYS A 171 -11.58 21.76 -1.12
CA CYS A 171 -13.01 22.01 -1.03
C CYS A 171 -13.19 23.40 -0.42
N SER A 172 -13.65 24.38 -1.21
CA SER A 172 -13.99 25.71 -0.73
C SER A 172 -15.12 25.62 0.30
N PHE A 173 -14.78 25.67 1.60
CA PHE A 173 -15.76 25.87 2.65
C PHE A 173 -16.22 27.34 2.62
N LYS A 174 -17.34 27.59 1.95
CA LYS A 174 -18.10 28.84 2.10
C LYS A 174 -18.81 28.81 3.44
N GLY A 175 -18.34 29.64 4.38
CA GLY A 175 -19.13 30.08 5.53
C GLY A 175 -18.95 29.26 6.80
N GLY A 176 -18.14 29.79 7.71
CA GLY A 176 -18.09 29.40 9.12
C GLY A 176 -17.43 30.52 9.92
N SER A 177 -18.10 30.99 10.96
CA SER A 177 -17.61 32.01 11.90
C SER A 177 -16.29 31.59 12.57
N PRO A 178 -15.42 32.52 13.01
CA PRO A 178 -14.18 32.15 13.68
C PRO A 178 -14.49 31.43 15.00
N LEU A 179 -14.24 30.12 15.05
CA LEU A 179 -14.23 29.34 16.29
C LEU A 179 -12.98 29.77 17.08
N SER A 180 -13.17 30.18 18.33
CA SER A 180 -12.19 30.98 19.09
C SER A 180 -11.03 30.18 19.69
N CYS A 181 -10.87 28.91 19.37
CA CYS A 181 -9.75 28.08 19.81
C CYS A 181 -9.53 26.94 18.81
N GLY A 182 -8.27 26.67 18.43
CA GLY A 182 -7.93 25.54 17.54
C GLY A 182 -8.42 24.19 18.09
N GLN A 183 -8.49 24.07 19.42
CA GLN A 183 -9.01 22.88 20.10
C GLN A 183 -10.50 22.62 19.79
N ASP A 184 -11.33 23.68 19.72
CA ASP A 184 -12.76 23.54 19.43
C ASP A 184 -13.00 23.00 18.00
N LEU A 185 -12.11 23.35 17.07
CA LEU A 185 -12.15 22.84 15.70
C LEU A 185 -11.79 21.35 15.65
N ILE A 186 -10.76 20.92 16.39
CA ILE A 186 -10.32 19.52 16.46
C ILE A 186 -11.39 18.63 17.10
N ASP A 187 -11.99 19.08 18.20
CA ASP A 187 -13.04 18.33 18.89
C ASP A 187 -14.29 18.20 18.01
N HIS A 188 -14.63 19.25 17.27
CA HIS A 188 -15.76 19.22 16.33
C HIS A 188 -15.51 18.31 15.13
N LEU A 189 -14.33 18.39 14.51
CA LEU A 189 -13.95 17.54 13.37
C LEU A 189 -13.86 16.07 13.79
N SER A 190 -13.21 15.79 14.92
CA SER A 190 -13.13 14.45 15.51
C SER A 190 -14.52 13.88 15.78
N SER A 191 -15.44 14.68 16.35
CA SER A 191 -16.80 14.22 16.64
C SER A 191 -17.61 13.95 15.37
N GLN A 192 -17.54 14.83 14.36
CA GLN A 192 -18.27 14.67 13.11
C GLN A 192 -17.75 13.50 12.25
N GLU A 193 -16.43 13.30 12.20
CA GLU A 193 -15.83 12.20 11.44
C GLU A 193 -16.08 10.86 12.15
N MET A 194 -15.96 10.80 13.48
CA MET A 194 -16.25 9.58 14.24
C MET A 194 -17.73 9.17 14.14
N GLU A 195 -18.67 10.12 14.08
CA GLU A 195 -20.09 9.82 13.89
C GLU A 195 -20.38 9.28 12.48
N LYS A 196 -19.75 9.85 11.45
CA LYS A 196 -19.87 9.36 10.05
C LYS A 196 -19.17 8.02 9.81
N CYS A 197 -18.18 7.68 10.64
CA CYS A 197 -17.48 6.41 10.60
C CYS A 197 -18.21 5.26 11.32
N ARG A 198 -19.41 5.48 11.89
CA ARG A 198 -20.30 4.40 12.36
C ARG A 198 -21.09 3.83 11.19
N VAL A 199 -20.48 2.89 10.46
CA VAL A 199 -21.15 1.97 9.52
C VAL A 199 -21.10 0.59 10.10
#